data_AF-A0A8E5MEC1-F1
#
_entry.id   AF-A0A8E5MEC1-F1
#
_cell.length_a   1.000
_cell.length_b   1.000
_cell.length_c   1.000
_cell.angle_alpha   90.00
_cell.angle_beta   90.00
_cell.angle_gamma   90.00
#
_symmetry.space_group_name_H-M   'P 1'
#
loop_
_entity.id
_entity.type
_entity.pdbx_description
1 polymer ?
#
loop_
_entity_poly.entity_id
_entity_poly.type
_entity_poly.pdbx_seq_one_letter_code
_entity_poly.pdbx_strand_id
1 'polypeptide(L)'
;MDLATQLRHQLIAQSLPPPSQPLLESLVAARSPPPPLPSLVATARTRLLACDLSSGSGSGGGGSSSSSGSSVVDPSQLWPFPPGIGDVHVQEAALGRDTHVQVVDIENLSLSRWEQIEELEAIERGETTRGRRVIRVADDQAGGPAGVSASASASASASQNATHRLVLQDCKGASLYALEAERIPAVGVGSISIGCKMRLRAGTPVARGTLLLTPENCLLLGGKVDAWHDAWVAGRMARLKEAVGAAGPGSQGPGNHGPGNHGPGNHGPGNHGPS
;
A
#
# COMPACT_ATOMS: atom_id res chain seq x y z
N MET A 1 -38.82 7.41 6.94
CA MET A 1 -37.53 6.69 6.88
C MET A 1 -36.87 6.83 8.23
N ASP A 2 -36.34 5.73 8.78
CA ASP A 2 -35.55 5.77 10.00
C ASP A 2 -34.20 6.51 9.77
N LEU A 3 -33.68 7.15 10.80
CA LEU A 3 -32.44 7.93 10.77
C LEU A 3 -31.21 7.08 10.44
N ALA A 4 -31.13 5.84 10.94
CA ALA A 4 -30.03 4.93 10.63
C ALA A 4 -30.02 4.56 9.14
N THR A 5 -31.20 4.33 8.57
CA THR A 5 -31.38 4.10 7.12
C THR A 5 -30.93 5.32 6.29
N GLN A 6 -31.31 6.54 6.71
CA GLN A 6 -30.87 7.77 6.04
C GLN A 6 -29.34 7.96 6.10
N LEU A 7 -28.74 7.69 7.27
CA LEU A 7 -27.29 7.73 7.46
C LEU A 7 -26.57 6.72 6.55
N ARG A 8 -27.05 5.47 6.49
CA ARG A 8 -26.50 4.44 5.59
C ARG A 8 -26.51 4.89 4.13
N HIS A 9 -27.65 5.43 3.67
CA HIS A 9 -27.80 5.89 2.30
C HIS A 9 -26.81 7.02 1.96
N GLN A 10 -26.63 8.02 2.85
CA GLN A 10 -25.67 9.10 2.63
C GLN A 10 -24.21 8.66 2.63
N LEU A 11 -23.86 7.61 3.38
CA LEU A 11 -22.51 7.04 3.40
C LEU A 11 -22.22 6.26 2.11
N ILE A 12 -23.16 5.43 1.65
CA ILE A 12 -23.04 4.66 0.40
C ILE A 12 -22.98 5.58 -0.82
N ALA A 13 -23.76 6.68 -0.82
CA ALA A 13 -23.71 7.68 -1.88
C ALA A 13 -22.32 8.35 -2.03
N GLN A 14 -21.52 8.36 -0.96
CA GLN A 14 -20.12 8.83 -0.98
C GLN A 14 -19.11 7.73 -1.37
N SER A 15 -19.58 6.57 -1.83
CA SER A 15 -18.74 5.42 -2.21
C SER A 15 -17.92 4.81 -1.05
N LEU A 16 -18.26 5.15 0.19
CA LEU A 16 -17.59 4.62 1.38
C LEU A 16 -17.87 3.12 1.55
N PRO A 17 -16.99 2.37 2.25
CA PRO A 17 -17.29 1.00 2.65
C PRO A 17 -18.65 0.92 3.36
N PRO A 18 -19.48 -0.11 3.08
CA PRO A 18 -20.78 -0.25 3.70
C PRO A 18 -20.66 -0.32 5.23
N PRO A 19 -21.32 0.57 5.98
CA PRO A 19 -21.28 0.57 7.44
C PRO A 19 -22.05 -0.62 8.02
N SER A 20 -21.56 -1.14 9.14
CA SER A 20 -22.29 -2.16 9.89
C SER A 20 -23.53 -1.59 10.58
N GLN A 21 -24.54 -2.44 10.81
CA GLN A 21 -25.73 -2.05 11.56
C GLN A 21 -25.41 -1.60 12.99
N PRO A 22 -24.55 -2.31 13.76
CA PRO A 22 -24.18 -1.87 15.12
C PRO A 22 -23.49 -0.51 15.18
N LEU A 23 -22.69 -0.15 14.17
CA LEU A 23 -22.10 1.19 14.08
C LEU A 23 -23.19 2.26 13.96
N LEU A 24 -24.14 2.08 13.05
CA LEU A 24 -25.21 3.05 12.79
C LEU A 24 -26.08 3.25 14.02
N GLU A 25 -26.51 2.15 14.66
CA GLU A 25 -27.32 2.18 15.88
C GLU A 25 -26.57 2.84 17.03
N SER A 26 -25.29 2.51 17.22
CA SER A 26 -24.45 3.13 18.24
C SER A 26 -24.35 4.65 18.07
N LEU A 27 -24.21 5.14 16.82
CA LEU A 27 -24.11 6.57 16.55
C LEU A 27 -25.44 7.30 16.77
N VAL A 28 -26.56 6.70 16.37
CA VAL A 28 -27.89 7.28 16.56
C VAL A 28 -28.29 7.30 18.04
N ALA A 29 -28.01 6.21 18.77
CA ALA A 29 -28.36 6.08 20.19
C ALA A 29 -27.36 6.77 21.14
N ALA A 30 -26.24 7.29 20.64
CA ALA A 30 -25.19 7.89 21.47
C ALA A 30 -25.66 9.09 22.30
N ARG A 31 -26.70 9.82 21.85
CA ARG A 31 -27.27 10.98 22.55
C ARG A 31 -28.78 11.01 22.38
N SER A 32 -29.48 11.56 23.37
CA SER A 32 -30.92 11.86 23.29
C SER A 32 -31.15 13.34 23.59
N PRO A 33 -31.65 14.14 22.63
CA PRO A 33 -31.95 13.77 21.24
C PRO A 33 -30.68 13.46 20.42
N PRO A 34 -30.80 12.71 19.30
CA PRO A 34 -29.67 12.36 18.44
C PRO A 34 -29.04 13.61 17.81
N PRO A 35 -27.72 13.59 17.52
CA PRO A 35 -27.04 14.65 16.79
C PRO A 35 -27.66 14.88 15.40
N PRO A 36 -27.48 16.06 14.79
CA PRO A 36 -27.94 16.32 13.43
C PRO A 36 -27.23 15.40 12.43
N LEU A 37 -27.94 15.01 11.36
CA LEU A 37 -27.47 14.04 10.37
C LEU A 37 -26.06 14.34 9.81
N PRO A 38 -25.68 15.59 9.47
CA PRO A 38 -24.32 15.89 9.01
C PRO A 38 -23.22 15.50 10.01
N SER A 39 -23.47 15.67 11.31
CA SER A 39 -22.51 15.27 12.37
C SER A 39 -22.40 13.75 12.47
N LEU A 40 -23.51 13.03 12.30
CA LEU A 40 -23.51 11.57 12.26
C LEU A 40 -22.75 11.04 11.05
N VAL A 41 -22.97 11.63 9.87
CA VAL A 41 -22.25 11.28 8.63
C VAL A 41 -20.75 11.51 8.78
N ALA A 42 -20.35 12.68 9.29
CA ALA A 42 -18.95 13.00 9.50
C ALA A 42 -18.29 11.99 10.47
N THR A 43 -18.96 11.68 11.59
CA THR A 43 -18.45 10.73 12.58
C THR A 43 -18.35 9.32 12.00
N ALA A 44 -19.38 8.85 11.30
CA ALA A 44 -19.40 7.53 10.66
C ALA A 44 -18.30 7.43 9.58
N ARG A 45 -18.15 8.47 8.74
CA ARG A 45 -17.10 8.54 7.73
C ARG A 45 -15.71 8.43 8.36
N THR A 46 -15.42 9.20 9.41
CA THR A 46 -14.13 9.12 10.10
C THR A 46 -13.85 7.71 10.63
N ARG A 47 -14.84 7.05 11.23
CA ARG A 47 -14.68 5.68 11.73
C ARG A 47 -14.46 4.68 10.60
N LEU A 48 -15.21 4.77 9.50
CA LEU A 48 -15.03 3.90 8.32
C LEU A 48 -13.66 4.07 7.67
N LEU A 49 -13.16 5.31 7.59
CA LEU A 49 -11.87 5.61 6.99
C LEU A 49 -10.67 5.28 7.91
N ALA A 50 -10.91 5.13 9.22
CA ALA A 50 -9.89 4.79 10.20
C ALA A 50 -9.84 3.30 10.58
N CYS A 51 -10.87 2.51 10.25
CA CYS A 51 -10.93 1.09 10.60
C CYS A 51 -10.04 0.22 9.69
N ASP A 52 -9.69 -0.98 10.14
CA ASP A 52 -9.11 -2.02 9.28
C ASP A 52 -10.25 -2.83 8.63
N LEU A 53 -10.24 -2.92 7.29
CA LEU A 53 -11.27 -3.62 6.52
C LEU A 53 -11.28 -5.14 6.76
N SER A 54 -10.15 -5.71 7.21
CA SER A 54 -9.98 -7.16 7.37
C SER A 54 -10.41 -7.67 8.76
N SER A 55 -10.52 -6.78 9.75
CA SER A 55 -10.88 -7.07 11.16
C SER A 55 -12.22 -7.80 11.35
N GLY A 56 -13.14 -7.71 10.38
CA GLY A 56 -14.44 -8.40 10.42
C GLY A 56 -14.44 -9.80 9.78
N SER A 57 -13.35 -10.20 9.13
CA SER A 57 -13.24 -11.51 8.49
C SER A 57 -12.48 -12.46 9.41
N GLY A 58 -13.20 -13.39 10.07
CA GLY A 58 -12.62 -14.37 10.98
C GLY A 58 -11.74 -15.42 10.27
N SER A 59 -10.58 -14.99 9.78
CA SER A 59 -9.53 -15.84 9.20
C SER A 59 -8.27 -15.77 10.06
N GLY A 60 -8.36 -16.29 11.28
CA GLY A 60 -7.25 -16.46 12.21
C GLY A 60 -7.67 -17.40 13.33
N GLY A 61 -6.86 -18.43 13.58
CA GLY A 61 -7.19 -19.65 14.34
C GLY A 61 -7.71 -19.46 15.77
N GLY A 62 -8.29 -20.56 16.27
CA GLY A 62 -8.99 -20.69 17.54
C GLY A 62 -8.35 -19.94 18.72
N GLY A 63 -9.11 -18.98 19.23
CA GLY A 63 -8.88 -18.32 20.50
C GLY A 63 -10.18 -17.66 20.92
N SER A 64 -10.96 -18.35 21.76
CA SER A 64 -12.12 -17.78 22.43
C SER A 64 -11.72 -16.51 23.18
N SER A 65 -12.06 -15.36 22.62
CA SER A 65 -12.28 -14.14 23.39
C SER A 65 -13.55 -13.50 22.87
N SER A 66 -14.59 -13.64 23.66
CA SER A 66 -15.86 -12.95 23.57
C SER A 66 -15.67 -11.46 23.85
N SER A 67 -14.92 -10.76 23.01
CA SER A 67 -15.14 -9.33 22.83
C SER A 67 -16.08 -9.21 21.65
N SER A 68 -17.31 -8.75 21.90
CA SER A 68 -18.20 -8.23 20.87
C SER A 68 -17.53 -7.01 20.24
N GLY A 69 -16.51 -7.24 19.43
CA GLY A 69 -15.87 -6.23 18.61
C GLY A 69 -16.90 -5.80 17.59
N SER A 70 -17.53 -4.64 17.83
CA SER A 70 -18.44 -4.01 16.90
C SER A 70 -17.66 -3.71 15.61
N SER A 71 -17.76 -4.61 14.63
CA SER A 71 -17.14 -4.41 13.31
C SER A 71 -17.70 -3.12 12.72
N VAL A 72 -16.83 -2.21 12.28
CA VAL A 72 -17.23 -0.89 11.75
C VAL A 72 -17.89 -1.02 10.39
N VAL A 73 -17.48 -2.02 9.61
CA VAL A 73 -17.95 -2.30 8.25
C VAL A 73 -18.83 -3.54 8.22
N ASP A 74 -19.72 -3.62 7.24
CA ASP A 74 -20.53 -4.79 6.94
C ASP A 74 -19.76 -5.71 5.94
N PRO A 75 -19.10 -6.78 6.42
CA PRO A 75 -18.28 -7.62 5.56
C PRO A 75 -19.09 -8.40 4.53
N SER A 76 -20.41 -8.56 4.73
CA SER A 76 -21.28 -9.26 3.78
C SER A 76 -21.53 -8.46 2.50
N GLN A 77 -21.31 -7.14 2.56
CA GLN A 77 -21.48 -6.22 1.44
C GLN A 77 -20.15 -5.79 0.79
N LEU A 78 -19.03 -6.29 1.30
CA LEU A 78 -17.71 -6.08 0.72
C LEU A 78 -17.37 -7.24 -0.22
N TRP A 79 -16.79 -6.91 -1.37
CA TRP A 79 -16.35 -7.90 -2.35
C TRP A 79 -14.85 -8.14 -2.19
N PRO A 80 -14.43 -9.35 -1.77
CA PRO A 80 -13.02 -9.69 -1.75
C PRO A 80 -12.46 -9.82 -3.17
N PHE A 81 -11.14 -9.87 -3.26
CA PHE A 81 -10.45 -10.23 -4.49
C PHE A 81 -10.89 -11.62 -4.97
N PRO A 82 -11.13 -11.81 -6.29
CA PRO A 82 -11.44 -13.12 -6.83
C PRO A 82 -10.30 -14.11 -6.58
N PRO A 83 -10.59 -15.40 -6.32
CA PRO A 83 -9.55 -16.40 -6.18
C PRO A 83 -8.71 -16.48 -7.46
N GLY A 84 -7.39 -16.57 -7.31
CA GLY A 84 -6.47 -16.66 -8.44
C GLY A 84 -6.19 -15.33 -9.18
N ILE A 85 -6.80 -14.21 -8.78
CA ILE A 85 -6.55 -12.92 -9.44
C ILE A 85 -5.08 -12.46 -9.32
N GLY A 86 -4.38 -12.93 -8.29
CA GLY A 86 -2.96 -12.68 -8.07
C GLY A 86 -2.01 -13.63 -8.81
N ASP A 87 -2.52 -14.54 -9.64
CA ASP A 87 -1.68 -15.49 -10.38
C ASP A 87 -0.83 -14.77 -11.45
N VAL A 88 0.50 -14.90 -11.32
CA VAL A 88 1.49 -14.29 -12.22
C VAL A 88 1.52 -14.96 -13.61
N HIS A 89 0.98 -16.17 -13.74
CA HIS A 89 0.90 -16.90 -15.00
C HIS A 89 -0.28 -16.47 -15.85
N VAL A 90 -1.29 -15.82 -15.25
CA VAL A 90 -2.39 -15.20 -15.99
C VAL A 90 -1.91 -13.87 -16.57
N GLN A 91 -1.87 -13.80 -17.92
CA GLN A 91 -1.37 -12.61 -18.61
C GLN A 91 -2.20 -11.37 -18.28
N GLU A 92 -3.52 -11.47 -18.43
CA GLU A 92 -4.48 -10.41 -18.21
C GLU A 92 -5.76 -10.96 -17.58
N ALA A 93 -6.28 -10.22 -16.60
CA ALA A 93 -7.56 -10.42 -15.96
C ALA A 93 -8.13 -9.04 -15.59
N ALA A 94 -9.34 -9.01 -15.02
CA ALA A 94 -9.93 -7.79 -14.50
C ALA A 94 -10.79 -8.08 -13.27
N LEU A 95 -10.95 -7.09 -12.40
CA LEU A 95 -11.89 -7.20 -11.28
C LEU A 95 -13.33 -7.27 -11.78
N GLY A 96 -14.08 -8.27 -11.34
CA GLY A 96 -15.48 -8.44 -11.77
C GLY A 96 -16.47 -7.49 -11.08
N ARG A 97 -16.07 -6.82 -9.98
CA ARG A 97 -16.93 -5.96 -9.17
C ARG A 97 -16.13 -4.81 -8.58
N ASP A 98 -16.84 -3.79 -8.11
CA ASP A 98 -16.26 -2.74 -7.28
C ASP A 98 -15.76 -3.35 -5.96
N THR A 99 -14.49 -3.13 -5.66
CA THR A 99 -13.81 -3.72 -4.50
C THR A 99 -13.19 -2.62 -3.65
N HIS A 100 -13.57 -2.56 -2.37
CA HIS A 100 -12.91 -1.70 -1.39
C HIS A 100 -11.65 -2.38 -0.88
N VAL A 101 -10.56 -1.62 -0.88
CA VAL A 101 -9.25 -2.06 -0.43
C VAL A 101 -8.64 -1.03 0.49
N GLN A 102 -7.59 -1.43 1.18
CA GLN A 102 -6.75 -0.55 1.98
C GLN A 102 -5.28 -0.67 1.59
N VAL A 103 -4.57 0.46 1.65
CA VAL A 103 -3.13 0.51 1.36
C VAL A 103 -2.37 -0.07 2.55
N VAL A 104 -1.55 -1.08 2.32
CA VAL A 104 -0.69 -1.71 3.33
C VAL A 104 0.76 -1.28 3.17
N ASP A 105 1.20 -1.03 1.94
CA ASP A 105 2.55 -0.56 1.64
C ASP A 105 2.56 0.35 0.41
N ILE A 106 3.59 1.18 0.30
CA ILE A 106 3.88 2.00 -0.89
C ILE A 106 5.39 2.17 -1.08
N GLU A 107 5.84 2.01 -2.31
CA GLU A 107 7.21 2.24 -2.74
C GLU A 107 7.23 3.20 -3.93
N ASN A 108 8.22 4.10 -3.94
CA ASN A 108 8.57 4.87 -5.12
C ASN A 108 9.57 4.05 -5.95
N LEU A 109 9.18 3.64 -7.16
CA LEU A 109 10.03 2.85 -8.06
C LEU A 109 10.97 3.73 -8.90
N SER A 110 10.76 5.05 -8.90
CA SER A 110 11.58 6.00 -9.65
C SER A 110 12.84 6.43 -8.91
N LEU A 111 12.98 6.05 -7.63
CA LEU A 111 14.18 6.29 -6.82
C LEU A 111 14.80 4.96 -6.43
N SER A 112 16.12 4.88 -6.45
CA SER A 112 16.84 3.74 -5.89
C SER A 112 16.54 3.63 -4.40
N ARG A 113 16.61 2.40 -3.86
CA ARG A 113 16.50 2.19 -2.40
C ARG A 113 17.57 2.95 -1.64
N TRP A 114 18.74 3.16 -2.27
CA TRP A 114 19.85 3.85 -1.63
C TRP A 114 19.59 5.35 -1.48
N GLU A 115 19.14 6.01 -2.55
CA GLU A 115 18.71 7.41 -2.51
C GLU A 115 17.60 7.64 -1.46
N GLN A 116 16.64 6.72 -1.35
CA GLN A 116 15.58 6.81 -0.35
C GLN A 116 16.12 6.71 1.09
N ILE A 117 17.14 5.88 1.33
CA ILE A 117 17.77 5.77 2.65
C ILE A 117 18.57 7.03 2.96
N GLU A 118 19.37 7.52 2.01
CA GLU A 118 20.14 8.75 2.18
C GLU A 118 19.23 9.95 2.49
N GLU A 119 18.08 10.06 1.81
CA GLU A 119 17.09 11.11 2.08
C GLU A 119 16.52 10.99 3.51
N LEU A 120 16.15 9.79 3.95
CA LEU A 120 15.63 9.58 5.30
C LEU A 120 16.71 9.86 6.38
N GLU A 121 17.97 9.49 6.13
CA GLU A 121 19.07 9.73 7.07
C GLU A 121 19.44 11.22 7.14
N ALA A 122 19.35 11.94 6.02
CA ALA A 122 19.51 13.38 5.97
C ALA A 122 18.43 14.08 6.81
N ILE A 123 17.18 13.63 6.73
CA ILE A 123 16.09 14.14 7.57
C ILE A 123 16.37 13.88 9.06
N GLU A 124 16.80 12.66 9.42
CA GLU A 124 17.16 12.31 10.81
C GLU A 124 18.31 13.16 11.36
N ARG A 125 19.25 13.56 10.50
CA ARG A 125 20.37 14.45 10.84
C ARG A 125 19.99 15.94 10.83
N GLY A 126 18.75 16.29 10.47
CA GLY A 126 18.32 17.69 10.33
C GLY A 126 18.89 18.40 9.10
N GLU A 127 19.39 17.65 8.12
CA GLU A 127 19.96 18.13 6.88
C GLU A 127 18.89 18.15 5.78
N THR A 128 18.05 19.18 5.75
CA THR A 128 17.16 19.38 4.60
C THR A 128 17.92 20.10 3.49
N THR A 129 18.12 19.43 2.34
CA THR A 129 18.67 20.05 1.13
C THR A 129 17.57 20.76 0.35
N ARG A 130 17.66 22.09 0.24
CA ARG A 130 16.82 22.86 -0.70
C ARG A 130 17.64 23.15 -1.95
N GLY A 131 17.62 22.23 -2.91
CA GLY A 131 18.42 22.30 -4.15
C GLY A 131 19.89 21.90 -3.93
N ARG A 132 20.85 22.59 -4.58
CA ARG A 132 22.31 22.32 -4.46
C ARG A 132 22.96 22.83 -3.15
N ARG A 133 22.19 23.24 -2.15
CA ARG A 133 22.73 23.69 -0.85
C ARG A 133 22.17 22.85 0.29
N VAL A 134 23.09 22.36 1.11
CA VAL A 134 22.80 21.76 2.42
C VAL A 134 22.51 22.90 3.38
N ILE A 135 21.29 22.97 3.92
CA ILE A 135 20.94 23.89 5.01
C ILE A 135 20.94 23.06 6.29
N ARG A 136 21.84 23.39 7.22
CA ARG A 136 21.81 22.85 8.58
C ARG A 136 20.81 23.68 9.37
N VAL A 137 19.76 23.04 9.87
CA VAL A 137 18.84 23.71 10.80
C VAL A 137 19.49 23.70 12.17
N ALA A 138 19.86 24.88 12.67
CA ALA A 138 20.18 25.04 14.08
C ALA A 138 18.88 25.24 14.87
N ASP A 139 18.75 24.56 16.00
CA ASP A 139 17.68 24.79 16.98
C ASP A 139 17.87 26.16 17.62
N ASP A 140 17.16 27.18 17.12
CA ASP A 140 16.94 28.42 17.86
C ASP A 140 15.49 28.47 18.34
N GLN A 141 15.31 28.03 19.58
CA GLN A 141 14.06 28.11 20.34
C GLN A 141 13.91 29.52 20.94
N ALA A 142 13.10 30.38 20.30
CA ALA A 142 12.51 31.56 20.95
C ALA A 142 11.21 32.04 20.24
N GLY A 143 10.06 31.60 20.75
CA GLY A 143 8.82 32.38 20.89
C GLY A 143 7.94 32.74 19.66
N GLY A 144 6.79 32.07 19.52
CA GLY A 144 5.60 32.62 18.84
C GLY A 144 4.74 31.58 18.07
N PRO A 145 3.43 31.41 18.34
CA PRO A 145 2.61 30.38 17.70
C PRO A 145 1.85 30.91 16.48
N ALA A 146 2.13 30.39 15.27
CA ALA A 146 1.18 30.34 14.15
C ALA A 146 1.70 29.48 12.99
N GLY A 147 0.94 28.45 12.61
CA GLY A 147 0.74 28.07 11.21
C GLY A 147 1.85 27.29 10.51
N VAL A 148 1.80 25.96 10.69
CA VAL A 148 2.46 24.97 9.81
C VAL A 148 1.95 25.15 8.37
N SER A 149 2.85 25.40 7.41
CA SER A 149 2.78 24.97 5.98
C SER A 149 3.63 25.86 5.07
N ALA A 150 4.93 25.57 4.89
CA ALA A 150 5.71 26.16 3.80
C ALA A 150 7.04 25.44 3.48
N SER A 151 7.09 24.11 3.56
CA SER A 151 8.32 23.35 3.22
C SER A 151 8.00 22.09 2.42
N ALA A 152 7.42 22.23 1.22
CA ALA A 152 7.11 21.11 0.32
C ALA A 152 7.48 21.37 -1.16
N SER A 153 8.15 22.48 -1.48
CA SER A 153 8.24 22.97 -2.86
C SER A 153 9.54 22.61 -3.62
N ALA A 154 10.47 21.86 -3.02
CA ALA A 154 11.71 21.44 -3.70
C ALA A 154 11.83 19.92 -3.93
N SER A 155 11.06 19.09 -3.22
CA SER A 155 10.86 17.67 -3.52
C SER A 155 9.75 17.43 -4.56
N ALA A 156 9.03 18.48 -4.95
CA ALA A 156 7.89 18.42 -5.85
C ALA A 156 8.24 18.16 -7.32
N SER A 157 9.47 18.44 -7.78
CA SER A 157 9.83 18.25 -9.20
C SER A 157 10.23 16.81 -9.53
N ALA A 158 10.84 16.07 -8.59
CA ALA A 158 11.10 14.65 -8.75
C ALA A 158 9.83 13.79 -8.54
N SER A 159 8.85 14.31 -7.78
CA SER A 159 7.60 13.59 -7.50
C SER A 159 6.54 13.71 -8.61
N GLN A 160 6.70 14.60 -9.60
CA GLN A 160 5.71 14.77 -10.67
C GLN A 160 5.67 13.61 -11.67
N ASN A 161 6.80 12.91 -11.88
CA ASN A 161 6.90 11.75 -12.79
C ASN A 161 7.24 10.44 -12.07
N ALA A 162 7.08 10.38 -10.75
CA ALA A 162 7.36 9.17 -9.99
C ALA A 162 6.29 8.10 -10.24
N THR A 163 6.73 6.86 -10.46
CA THR A 163 5.88 5.68 -10.55
C THR A 163 5.89 4.96 -9.21
N HIS A 164 4.70 4.75 -8.64
CA HIS A 164 4.58 4.08 -7.35
C HIS A 164 4.04 2.66 -7.48
N ARG A 165 4.55 1.77 -6.64
CA ARG A 165 3.96 0.46 -6.37
C ARG A 165 3.29 0.49 -5.01
N LEU A 166 2.05 0.01 -4.94
CA LEU A 166 1.33 -0.17 -3.68
C LEU A 166 1.15 -1.66 -3.40
N VAL A 167 0.95 -1.98 -2.12
CA VAL A 167 0.35 -3.25 -1.70
C VAL A 167 -1.06 -2.92 -1.21
N LEU A 168 -2.06 -3.50 -1.85
CA LEU A 168 -3.47 -3.28 -1.55
C LEU A 168 -4.05 -4.55 -0.92
N GLN A 169 -4.79 -4.39 0.17
CA GLN A 169 -5.43 -5.49 0.88
C GLN A 169 -6.95 -5.36 0.86
N ASP A 170 -7.65 -6.46 0.61
CA ASP A 170 -9.12 -6.52 0.63
C ASP A 170 -9.70 -6.80 2.03
N CYS A 171 -11.02 -6.97 2.11
CA CYS A 171 -11.73 -7.27 3.36
C CYS A 171 -11.48 -8.67 3.93
N LYS A 172 -10.79 -9.56 3.20
CA LYS A 172 -10.40 -10.90 3.65
C LYS A 172 -8.92 -10.98 4.04
N GLY A 173 -8.21 -9.85 3.97
CA GLY A 173 -6.78 -9.79 4.24
C GLY A 173 -5.92 -10.24 3.06
N ALA A 174 -6.52 -10.56 1.90
CA ALA A 174 -5.77 -10.91 0.70
C ALA A 174 -5.10 -9.66 0.13
N SER A 175 -3.81 -9.75 -0.19
CA SER A 175 -3.00 -8.64 -0.65
C SER A 175 -2.53 -8.83 -2.09
N LEU A 176 -2.57 -7.76 -2.87
CA LEU A 176 -2.06 -7.71 -4.25
C LEU A 176 -1.15 -6.51 -4.44
N TYR A 177 -0.18 -6.66 -5.35
CA TYR A 177 0.57 -5.52 -5.84
C TYR A 177 -0.30 -4.68 -6.78
N ALA A 178 -0.09 -3.38 -6.72
CA ALA A 178 -0.69 -2.44 -7.65
C ALA A 178 0.38 -1.48 -8.17
N LEU A 179 0.30 -1.12 -9.44
CA LEU A 179 1.20 -0.18 -10.10
C LEU A 179 0.39 1.04 -10.53
N GLU A 180 0.90 2.23 -10.24
CA GLU A 180 0.40 3.49 -10.79
C GLU A 180 0.71 3.54 -12.30
N ALA A 181 -0.23 3.06 -13.12
CA ALA A 181 -0.08 3.03 -14.58
C ALA A 181 -0.28 4.41 -15.21
N GLU A 182 -1.15 5.22 -14.60
CA GLU A 182 -1.32 6.65 -14.89
C GLU A 182 -1.19 7.45 -13.59
N ARG A 183 -0.70 8.69 -13.70
CA ARG A 183 -0.42 9.53 -12.54
C ARG A 183 -1.69 9.80 -11.71
N ILE A 184 -1.64 9.46 -10.43
CA ILE A 184 -2.67 9.77 -9.44
C ILE A 184 -2.04 10.73 -8.41
N PRO A 185 -2.37 12.04 -8.42
CA PRO A 185 -1.65 13.04 -7.63
C PRO A 185 -1.56 12.78 -6.12
N ALA A 186 -2.53 12.07 -5.55
CA ALA A 186 -2.58 11.72 -4.13
C ALA A 186 -1.89 10.37 -3.81
N VAL A 187 -1.39 9.65 -4.82
CA VAL A 187 -0.55 8.46 -4.65
C VAL A 187 0.91 8.91 -4.64
N GLY A 188 1.54 8.70 -3.50
CA GLY A 188 2.95 8.98 -3.34
C GLY A 188 3.41 8.68 -1.93
N VAL A 189 4.68 8.33 -1.81
CA VAL A 189 5.34 8.21 -0.52
C VAL A 189 5.18 9.51 0.27
N GLY A 190 4.69 9.43 1.51
CA GLY A 190 4.44 10.60 2.36
C GLY A 190 3.19 11.41 1.98
N SER A 191 2.56 11.10 0.83
CA SER A 191 1.29 11.71 0.40
C SER A 191 0.10 10.82 0.76
N ILE A 192 0.20 9.51 0.51
CA ILE A 192 -0.80 8.53 0.91
C ILE A 192 -0.45 7.93 2.27
N SER A 193 -1.44 7.80 3.14
CA SER A 193 -1.28 7.14 4.44
C SER A 193 -1.49 5.63 4.33
N ILE A 194 -0.86 4.89 5.24
CA ILE A 194 -1.11 3.45 5.36
C ILE A 194 -2.45 3.24 6.06
N GLY A 195 -3.21 2.27 5.57
CA GLY A 195 -4.61 2.07 5.89
C GLY A 195 -5.56 3.00 5.11
N CYS A 196 -5.06 3.85 4.21
CA CYS A 196 -5.91 4.65 3.32
C CYS A 196 -6.87 3.74 2.55
N LYS A 197 -8.15 4.13 2.53
CA LYS A 197 -9.22 3.41 1.86
C LYS A 197 -9.31 3.81 0.40
N MET A 198 -9.49 2.82 -0.46
CA MET A 198 -9.66 2.99 -1.89
C MET A 198 -10.81 2.13 -2.38
N ARG A 199 -11.53 2.60 -3.40
CA ARG A 199 -12.45 1.78 -4.18
C ARG A 199 -11.86 1.53 -5.55
N LEU A 200 -11.63 0.28 -5.89
CA LEU A 200 -11.31 -0.17 -7.25
C LEU A 200 -12.61 -0.43 -7.99
N ARG A 201 -12.72 0.02 -9.24
CA ARG A 201 -13.93 -0.17 -10.05
C ARG A 201 -13.97 -1.56 -10.66
N ALA A 202 -15.17 -2.07 -10.91
CA ALA A 202 -15.35 -3.20 -11.80
C ALA A 202 -14.67 -2.92 -13.15
N GLY A 203 -13.94 -3.89 -13.67
CA GLY A 203 -13.13 -3.76 -14.87
C GLY A 203 -11.70 -3.26 -14.62
N THR A 204 -11.28 -2.96 -13.38
CA THR A 204 -9.86 -2.62 -13.11
C THR A 204 -8.96 -3.76 -13.60
N PRO A 205 -8.03 -3.47 -14.54
CA PRO A 205 -7.18 -4.49 -15.14
C PRO A 205 -6.13 -5.02 -14.16
N VAL A 206 -5.86 -6.31 -14.28
CA VAL A 206 -4.82 -7.04 -13.55
C VAL A 206 -3.94 -7.72 -14.57
N ALA A 207 -2.65 -7.38 -14.59
CA ALA A 207 -1.67 -8.00 -15.47
C ALA A 207 -0.64 -8.75 -14.62
N ARG A 208 -0.50 -10.06 -14.85
CA ARG A 208 0.45 -10.92 -14.12
C ARG A 208 0.36 -10.75 -12.59
N GLY A 209 -0.86 -10.77 -12.07
CA GLY A 209 -1.14 -10.59 -10.64
C GLY A 209 -0.95 -9.17 -10.09
N THR A 210 -0.72 -8.16 -10.95
CA THR A 210 -0.57 -6.75 -10.54
C THR A 210 -1.73 -5.91 -11.04
N LEU A 211 -2.39 -5.18 -10.13
CA LEU A 211 -3.44 -4.21 -10.46
C LEU A 211 -2.81 -3.01 -11.17
N LEU A 212 -3.36 -2.60 -12.33
CA LEU A 212 -2.89 -1.40 -13.03
C LEU A 212 -3.85 -0.24 -12.71
N LEU A 213 -3.38 0.69 -11.87
CA LEU A 213 -4.19 1.78 -11.36
C LEU A 213 -4.13 2.99 -12.28
N THR A 214 -5.30 3.56 -12.57
CA THR A 214 -5.46 4.84 -13.25
C THR A 214 -6.47 5.71 -12.48
N PRO A 215 -6.48 7.03 -12.67
CA PRO A 215 -7.50 7.90 -12.07
C PRO A 215 -8.95 7.50 -12.41
N GLU A 216 -9.16 6.81 -13.53
CA GLU A 216 -10.48 6.38 -13.98
C GLU A 216 -10.98 5.12 -13.26
N ASN A 217 -10.07 4.21 -12.90
CA ASN A 217 -10.42 2.89 -12.37
C ASN A 217 -10.28 2.77 -10.85
N CYS A 218 -9.80 3.81 -10.17
CA CYS A 218 -9.71 3.84 -8.72
C CYS A 218 -10.22 5.18 -8.15
N LEU A 219 -10.75 5.12 -6.93
CA LEU A 219 -11.19 6.27 -6.15
C LEU A 219 -10.54 6.22 -4.79
N LEU A 220 -9.70 7.21 -4.49
CA LEU A 220 -9.12 7.41 -3.16
C LEU A 220 -10.17 8.00 -2.23
N LEU A 221 -10.50 7.26 -1.16
CA LEU A 221 -11.46 7.69 -0.15
C LEU A 221 -10.77 8.37 1.04
N GLY A 222 -9.46 8.11 1.20
CA GLY A 222 -8.61 8.69 2.24
C GLY A 222 -8.61 7.88 3.53
N GLY A 223 -8.29 8.55 4.65
CA GLY A 223 -8.15 7.90 5.94
C GLY A 223 -6.78 7.28 6.18
N LYS A 224 -6.61 6.73 7.38
CA LYS A 224 -5.41 6.02 7.81
C LYS A 224 -5.75 5.10 8.99
N VAL A 225 -5.02 4.00 9.10
CA VAL A 225 -5.02 3.19 10.34
C VAL A 225 -3.79 3.63 11.11
N ASP A 226 -3.98 4.43 12.17
CA ASP A 226 -2.89 5.12 12.87
C ASP A 226 -1.75 4.19 13.27
N ALA A 227 -2.07 3.09 13.96
CA ALA A 227 -1.08 2.11 14.38
C ALA A 227 -0.27 1.51 13.21
N TRP A 228 -0.90 1.29 12.05
CA TRP A 228 -0.21 0.76 10.87
C TRP A 228 0.67 1.82 10.21
N HIS A 229 0.18 3.05 10.13
CA HIS A 229 0.92 4.15 9.54
C HIS A 229 2.17 4.48 10.37
N ASP A 230 2.03 4.59 11.69
CA ASP A 230 3.13 4.89 12.60
C ASP A 230 4.18 3.77 12.56
N ALA A 231 3.75 2.50 12.61
CA ALA A 231 4.64 1.35 12.47
C ALA A 231 5.35 1.31 11.12
N TRP A 232 4.64 1.63 10.03
CA TRP A 232 5.22 1.66 8.69
C TRP A 232 6.28 2.76 8.56
N VAL A 233 6.00 3.97 9.06
CA VAL A 233 6.92 5.12 9.03
C VAL A 233 8.17 4.77 9.84
N ALA A 234 8.00 4.32 11.09
CA ALA A 234 9.12 3.96 11.98
C ALA A 234 9.98 2.82 11.41
N GLY A 235 9.35 1.81 10.80
CA GLY A 235 10.03 0.64 10.26
C GLY A 235 10.57 0.81 8.84
N ARG A 236 10.31 1.93 8.16
CA ARG A 236 10.63 2.08 6.73
C ARG A 236 12.13 2.05 6.44
N MET A 237 12.92 2.79 7.22
CA MET A 237 14.38 2.84 7.06
C MET A 237 15.00 1.45 7.15
N ALA A 238 14.61 0.68 8.18
CA ALA A 238 15.10 -0.68 8.39
C ALA A 238 14.76 -1.59 7.21
N ARG A 239 13.51 -1.56 6.71
CA ARG A 239 13.08 -2.35 5.55
C ARG A 239 13.85 -2.00 4.27
N LEU A 240 14.13 -0.71 4.04
CA LEU A 240 14.94 -0.29 2.89
C LEU A 240 16.38 -0.82 3.01
N LYS A 241 17.02 -0.69 4.19
CA LYS A 241 18.39 -1.18 4.44
C LYS A 241 18.49 -2.70 4.27
N GLU A 242 17.50 -3.43 4.80
CA GLU A 242 17.40 -4.88 4.64
C GLU A 242 17.26 -5.28 3.17
N ALA A 243 16.39 -4.60 2.41
CA ALA A 243 16.18 -4.89 1.00
C ALA A 243 17.42 -4.60 0.12
N VAL A 244 18.29 -3.68 0.52
CA VAL A 244 19.59 -3.46 -0.13
C VAL A 244 20.59 -4.55 0.27
N GLY A 245 20.65 -4.93 1.54
CA GLY A 245 21.55 -5.97 2.04
C GLY A 245 21.23 -7.37 1.49
N ALA A 246 19.94 -7.69 1.33
CA ALA A 246 19.48 -8.93 0.70
C ALA A 246 19.76 -8.98 -0.81
N ALA A 247 19.97 -7.82 -1.46
CA ALA A 247 20.27 -7.70 -2.88
C ALA A 247 21.79 -7.63 -3.20
N GLY A 248 22.66 -7.98 -2.24
CA GLY A 248 24.11 -7.94 -2.41
C GLY A 248 24.62 -8.80 -3.60
N PRO A 249 25.72 -8.41 -4.26
CA PRO A 249 26.27 -9.11 -5.42
C PRO A 249 26.92 -10.43 -4.98
N GLY A 250 26.17 -11.53 -5.01
CA GLY A 250 26.66 -12.82 -4.50
C GLY A 250 26.03 -14.09 -5.08
N SER A 251 25.11 -14.02 -6.05
CA SER A 251 24.50 -15.21 -6.68
C SER A 251 25.03 -15.56 -8.07
N GLN A 252 26.21 -15.04 -8.46
CA GLN A 252 27.04 -15.68 -9.49
C GLN A 252 28.29 -16.21 -8.80
N GLY A 253 28.25 -17.48 -8.41
CA GLY A 253 29.44 -18.19 -7.98
C GLY A 253 30.48 -18.19 -9.10
N PRO A 254 31.78 -17.96 -8.81
CA PRO A 254 32.82 -18.14 -9.81
C PRO A 254 32.97 -19.63 -10.07
N GLY A 255 32.32 -20.11 -11.13
CA GLY A 255 32.68 -21.36 -11.79
C GLY A 255 34.08 -21.21 -12.36
N ASN A 256 35.07 -21.46 -11.51
CA ASN A 256 36.47 -21.59 -11.85
C ASN A 256 36.66 -22.85 -12.71
N HIS A 257 36.35 -22.76 -14.01
CA HIS A 257 36.84 -23.70 -15.00
C HIS A 257 38.10 -23.12 -15.61
N GLY A 258 39.24 -23.54 -15.04
CA GLY A 258 40.56 -23.27 -15.61
C GLY A 258 40.67 -23.80 -17.04
N PRO A 259 41.54 -23.20 -17.88
CA PRO A 259 41.77 -23.68 -19.23
C PRO A 259 42.42 -25.06 -19.17
N GLY A 260 41.63 -26.09 -19.45
CA GLY A 260 42.11 -27.44 -19.72
C GLY A 260 42.96 -27.42 -20.98
N ASN A 261 44.26 -27.65 -20.80
CA ASN A 261 45.24 -27.82 -21.85
C ASN A 261 44.96 -29.14 -22.58
N HIS A 262 44.23 -29.10 -23.70
CA HIS A 262 44.07 -30.25 -24.59
C HIS A 262 45.22 -30.28 -25.60
N GLY A 263 46.20 -31.14 -25.32
CA GLY A 263 47.25 -31.51 -26.26
C GLY A 263 46.70 -32.35 -27.43
N PRO A 264 47.32 -32.28 -28.62
CA PRO A 264 46.87 -33.02 -29.79
C PRO A 264 47.32 -34.49 -29.70
N GLY A 265 46.34 -35.38 -29.46
CA GLY A 265 46.52 -36.83 -29.44
C GLY A 265 46.16 -37.48 -30.77
N ASN A 266 47.21 -37.71 -31.55
CA ASN A 266 47.40 -38.54 -32.74
C ASN A 266 46.28 -39.48 -33.24
N HIS A 267 46.05 -39.40 -34.57
CA HIS A 267 45.40 -40.41 -35.39
C HIS A 267 46.13 -41.77 -35.35
N GLY A 268 45.35 -42.86 -35.35
CA GLY A 268 45.82 -44.19 -35.75
C GLY A 268 44.70 -44.96 -36.47
N PRO A 269 44.88 -45.35 -37.75
CA PRO A 269 44.00 -46.30 -38.41
C PRO A 269 44.63 -47.69 -38.45
N GLY A 270 43.79 -48.73 -38.39
CA GLY A 270 44.16 -50.14 -38.54
C GLY A 270 43.52 -50.96 -37.43
N ASN A 271 42.85 -52.09 -37.67
CA ASN A 271 43.07 -53.03 -38.74
C ASN A 271 41.81 -53.89 -38.94
N HIS A 272 41.49 -54.17 -40.20
CA HIS A 272 40.65 -55.30 -40.58
C HIS A 272 41.38 -56.61 -40.27
N GLY A 273 40.63 -57.65 -39.89
CA GLY A 273 41.13 -59.02 -39.83
C GLY A 273 39.98 -60.01 -39.62
N PRO A 274 39.93 -61.14 -40.37
CA PRO A 274 38.69 -61.85 -40.67
C PRO A 274 38.49 -63.12 -39.83
N SER A 275 37.24 -63.60 -39.76
CA SER A 275 36.77 -64.97 -40.06
C SER A 275 35.33 -65.13 -39.57
#